data_AF-A0A4S4LHG1-F1
#
_entry.id   AF-A0A4S4LHG1-F1
#
_cell.length_a   1.000
_cell.length_b   1.000
_cell.length_c   1.000
_cell.angle_alpha   90.00
_cell.angle_beta   90.00
_cell.angle_gamma   90.00
#
_symmetry.space_group_name_H-M   'P 1'
#
loop_
_entity.id
_entity.type
_entity.pdbx_description
1 polymer ?
#
loop_
_entity_poly.entity_id
_entity_poly.type
_entity_poly.pdbx_seq_one_letter_code
_entity_poly.pdbx_strand_id
1 'polypeptide(L)'
;MAASSLGSTKVHPISEAGFGAGKSELYDKLRPGYAPEVLSHIRKAANKKEGLKIVEIGSGTGIFTRGLLTHPEWSSTISELRCIDPNEGMRSVFTKTVEDTRVSLSNGTFDDTGVSDNWADLIVSASAFHWCSDLESAIHEFIRILKNDGTICFVWNIQDKKNFAWIKQMSELSLPYQKGTASSPEEIVKWRRLFDLSSYKDNFLTSDEVAIASTERGTLESVTLYAFTKAGVAIISDEEKQKLRESIKNVVERGDDLVKASTLDQSIIHSRLFPNTIPGILRSGFQIFCLSFPLCIIVFGVNDVYDFASDLQNPRKQGQSLEGGVLNPVHHELVLSAARISTALILSSSLSSLYSLPSGSPTYRPLQGPLCSILLLILSWQYSSFPLRLKERPVLDSITNGAIVWLTWALGYVAGGSPLFGSSAGEGARKGWLLAFCTTGVHALGAVADVEADIAAEQRTIATVLGKRITAGFSAACYLLASKTVESTSFVGVYSLVGATISLVPVVNLAWAHQTFRAIVYVSIIGATGWIGQRALGILKEKKSQ
;
A
#
# COMPACT_ATOMS: atom_id res chain seq x y z
N MET A 1 -33.15 -16.14 -46.91
CA MET A 1 -32.10 -15.11 -46.87
C MET A 1 -32.67 -13.91 -46.14
N ALA A 2 -32.45 -13.86 -44.82
CA ALA A 2 -32.89 -12.75 -43.99
C ALA A 2 -31.89 -11.60 -44.15
N ALA A 3 -32.38 -10.47 -44.64
CA ALA A 3 -31.63 -9.22 -44.61
C ALA A 3 -31.38 -8.85 -43.15
N SER A 4 -30.11 -8.84 -42.75
CA SER A 4 -29.66 -8.31 -41.47
C SER A 4 -30.11 -6.86 -41.37
N SER A 5 -30.99 -6.56 -40.42
CA SER A 5 -31.24 -5.18 -40.00
C SER A 5 -29.94 -4.63 -39.43
N LEU A 6 -29.22 -3.86 -40.23
CA LEU A 6 -28.19 -2.93 -39.78
C LEU A 6 -28.89 -1.93 -38.86
N GLY A 7 -28.93 -2.26 -37.56
CA GLY A 7 -29.35 -1.33 -36.53
C GLY A 7 -28.47 -0.09 -36.64
N SER A 8 -29.10 1.05 -36.83
CA SER A 8 -28.47 2.36 -36.64
C SER A 8 -27.82 2.35 -35.25
N THR A 9 -26.50 2.19 -35.17
CA THR A 9 -25.79 2.21 -33.90
C THR A 9 -25.82 3.65 -33.40
N LYS A 10 -26.75 3.95 -32.48
CA LYS A 10 -26.84 5.22 -31.73
C LYS A 10 -25.58 5.52 -30.89
N VAL A 11 -24.65 4.56 -30.82
CA VAL A 11 -23.36 4.68 -30.12
C VAL A 11 -22.34 5.34 -31.04
N HIS A 12 -21.60 6.31 -30.52
CA HIS A 12 -20.56 6.98 -31.28
C HIS A 12 -19.46 5.97 -31.72
N PRO A 13 -19.10 5.87 -33.02
CA PRO A 13 -18.20 4.84 -33.53
C PRO A 13 -16.82 4.80 -32.84
N ILE A 14 -16.27 5.97 -32.49
CA ILE A 14 -14.99 6.06 -31.76
C ILE A 14 -15.12 5.56 -30.31
N SER A 15 -16.28 5.72 -29.67
CA SER A 15 -16.51 5.13 -28.34
C SER A 15 -16.52 3.60 -28.45
N GLU A 16 -17.26 3.07 -29.43
CA GLU A 16 -17.32 1.64 -29.70
C GLU A 16 -15.93 1.04 -29.98
N ALA A 17 -15.16 1.64 -30.90
CA ALA A 17 -13.82 1.18 -31.25
C ALA A 17 -12.76 1.43 -30.16
N GLY A 18 -12.91 2.49 -29.36
CA GLY A 18 -11.98 2.91 -28.31
C GLY A 18 -12.05 2.06 -27.05
N PHE A 19 -13.14 1.31 -26.87
CA PHE A 19 -13.45 0.56 -25.64
C PHE A 19 -13.77 -0.93 -25.91
N GLY A 20 -13.15 -1.50 -26.95
CA GLY A 20 -13.21 -2.96 -27.21
C GLY A 20 -12.32 -3.79 -26.27
N ALA A 21 -12.31 -5.11 -26.48
CA ALA A 21 -11.50 -6.06 -25.71
C ALA A 21 -10.01 -5.69 -25.67
N GLY A 22 -9.39 -5.76 -24.49
CA GLY A 22 -8.02 -5.34 -24.22
C GLY A 22 -7.85 -3.84 -23.91
N LYS A 23 -8.72 -2.98 -24.47
CA LYS A 23 -8.73 -1.54 -24.20
C LYS A 23 -9.52 -1.20 -22.95
N SER A 24 -10.62 -1.91 -22.70
CA SER A 24 -11.46 -1.72 -21.51
C SER A 24 -10.77 -2.18 -20.22
N GLU A 25 -9.97 -3.25 -20.25
CA GLU A 25 -9.15 -3.67 -19.11
C GLU A 25 -8.06 -2.64 -18.80
N LEU A 26 -7.44 -2.08 -19.83
CA LEU A 26 -6.46 -1.01 -19.67
C LEU A 26 -7.11 0.27 -19.12
N TYR A 27 -8.31 0.59 -19.60
CA TYR A 27 -9.13 1.68 -19.10
C TYR A 27 -9.43 1.51 -17.60
N ASP A 28 -9.95 0.35 -17.21
CA ASP A 28 -10.32 0.04 -15.82
C ASP A 28 -9.13 0.20 -14.86
N LYS A 29 -7.96 -0.27 -15.29
CA LYS A 29 -6.74 -0.25 -14.48
C LYS A 29 -6.17 1.15 -14.26
N LEU A 30 -6.37 2.08 -15.20
CA LEU A 30 -5.62 3.34 -15.26
C LEU A 30 -6.46 4.58 -15.04
N ARG A 31 -7.76 4.51 -15.28
CA ARG A 31 -8.64 5.64 -15.03
C ARG A 31 -8.79 5.82 -13.52
N PRO A 32 -8.66 7.07 -13.02
CA PRO A 32 -8.75 7.32 -11.59
C PRO A 32 -10.16 7.02 -11.10
N GLY A 33 -10.24 6.58 -9.85
CA GLY A 33 -11.50 6.52 -9.12
C GLY A 33 -12.07 7.91 -8.85
N TYR A 34 -13.11 7.96 -8.05
CA TYR A 34 -13.73 9.22 -7.61
C TYR A 34 -13.37 9.48 -6.16
N ALA A 35 -12.99 10.72 -5.84
CA ALA A 35 -12.60 11.08 -4.48
C ALA A 35 -13.77 10.86 -3.49
N PRO A 36 -13.52 10.35 -2.28
CA PRO A 36 -14.57 10.13 -1.28
C PRO A 36 -15.43 11.37 -1.00
N GLU A 37 -14.83 12.56 -1.05
CA GLU A 37 -15.51 13.84 -0.86
C GLU A 37 -16.54 14.11 -1.96
N VAL A 38 -16.28 13.68 -3.20
CA VAL A 38 -17.24 13.77 -4.31
C VAL A 38 -18.42 12.85 -4.03
N LEU A 39 -18.16 11.60 -3.62
CA LEU A 39 -19.22 10.65 -3.28
C LEU A 39 -20.06 11.15 -2.09
N SER A 40 -19.42 11.74 -1.08
CA SER A 40 -20.09 12.34 0.08
C SER A 40 -20.92 13.58 -0.30
N HIS A 41 -20.46 14.38 -1.27
CA HIS A 41 -21.22 15.52 -1.78
C HIS A 41 -22.49 15.06 -2.52
N ILE A 42 -22.36 14.07 -3.43
CA ILE A 42 -23.51 13.47 -4.13
C ILE A 42 -24.51 12.90 -3.11
N ARG A 43 -24.00 12.29 -2.04
CA ARG A 43 -24.82 11.70 -0.99
C ARG A 43 -25.70 12.71 -0.27
N LYS A 44 -25.15 13.90 -0.01
CA LYS A 44 -25.87 15.03 0.61
C LYS A 44 -26.97 15.56 -0.30
N ALA A 45 -26.70 15.63 -1.60
CA ALA A 45 -27.66 16.08 -2.61
C ALA A 45 -28.82 15.09 -2.80
N ALA A 46 -28.59 13.78 -2.60
CA ALA A 46 -29.66 12.79 -2.66
C ALA A 46 -30.68 12.98 -1.52
N ASN A 47 -31.95 13.19 -1.88
CA ASN A 47 -33.04 13.42 -0.93
C ASN A 47 -33.26 12.21 -0.02
N LYS A 48 -33.37 11.02 -0.61
CA LYS A 48 -33.59 9.78 0.13
C LYS A 48 -32.38 9.39 0.98
N LYS A 49 -32.64 9.00 2.23
CA LYS A 49 -31.58 8.68 3.20
C LYS A 49 -31.27 7.20 3.35
N GLU A 50 -32.20 6.29 3.09
CA GLU A 50 -31.92 4.85 3.13
C GLU A 50 -32.69 4.12 2.04
N GLY A 51 -32.25 2.91 1.72
CA GLY A 51 -32.85 2.08 0.68
C GLY A 51 -32.87 2.76 -0.69
N LEU A 52 -31.77 3.42 -1.06
CA LEU A 52 -31.66 4.14 -2.34
C LEU A 52 -31.69 3.16 -3.51
N LYS A 53 -32.43 3.55 -4.55
CA LYS A 53 -32.43 2.92 -5.87
C LYS A 53 -31.70 3.83 -6.85
N ILE A 54 -30.59 3.34 -7.38
CA ILE A 54 -29.67 4.14 -8.20
C ILE A 54 -29.66 3.59 -9.62
N VAL A 55 -29.73 4.46 -10.62
CA VAL A 55 -29.43 4.13 -12.01
C VAL A 55 -28.13 4.80 -12.39
N GLU A 56 -27.14 4.02 -12.81
CA GLU A 56 -25.87 4.51 -13.35
C GLU A 56 -25.87 4.31 -14.87
N ILE A 57 -25.91 5.40 -15.64
CA ILE A 57 -25.96 5.36 -17.11
C ILE A 57 -24.60 5.73 -17.70
N GLY A 58 -24.07 4.83 -18.53
CA GLY A 58 -22.68 4.84 -18.96
C GLY A 58 -21.74 4.34 -17.85
N SER A 59 -22.09 3.22 -17.23
CA SER A 59 -21.35 2.67 -16.08
C SER A 59 -19.94 2.17 -16.43
N GLY A 60 -19.62 2.01 -17.71
CA GLY A 60 -18.32 1.58 -18.19
C GLY A 60 -17.91 0.25 -17.55
N THR A 61 -16.68 0.21 -17.03
CA THR A 61 -16.14 -0.95 -16.32
C THR A 61 -16.53 -1.01 -14.84
N GLY A 62 -17.37 -0.11 -14.34
CA GLY A 62 -17.88 -0.12 -12.97
C GLY A 62 -17.03 0.63 -11.94
N ILE A 63 -16.13 1.53 -12.37
CA ILE A 63 -15.25 2.30 -11.47
C ILE A 63 -16.06 3.10 -10.44
N PHE A 64 -17.09 3.82 -10.89
CA PHE A 64 -17.94 4.61 -9.99
C PHE A 64 -18.80 3.69 -9.11
N THR A 65 -19.37 2.64 -9.68
CA THR A 65 -20.12 1.60 -8.95
C THR A 65 -19.32 1.04 -7.77
N ARG A 66 -18.08 0.59 -8.00
CA ARG A 66 -17.21 0.08 -6.91
C ARG A 66 -16.92 1.14 -5.86
N GLY A 67 -16.77 2.41 -6.28
CA GLY A 67 -16.65 3.54 -5.36
C GLY A 67 -17.85 3.64 -4.42
N LEU A 68 -19.07 3.58 -4.94
CA LEU A 68 -20.29 3.59 -4.12
C LEU A 68 -20.37 2.37 -3.18
N LEU A 69 -20.08 1.17 -3.67
CA LEU A 69 -20.19 -0.07 -2.88
C LEU A 69 -19.20 -0.14 -1.72
N THR A 70 -18.05 0.53 -1.83
CA THR A 70 -17.00 0.55 -0.80
C THR A 70 -17.06 1.79 0.10
N HIS A 71 -17.78 2.84 -0.30
CA HIS A 71 -17.86 4.07 0.48
C HIS A 71 -18.77 3.89 1.71
N PRO A 72 -18.34 4.29 2.93
CA PRO A 72 -19.10 4.07 4.16
C PRO A 72 -20.52 4.65 4.16
N GLU A 73 -20.71 5.85 3.60
CA GLU A 73 -22.04 6.52 3.55
C GLU A 73 -23.02 5.91 2.53
N TRP A 74 -22.51 5.10 1.59
CA TRP A 74 -23.26 4.52 0.48
C TRP A 74 -23.50 3.04 0.65
N SER A 75 -22.45 2.29 1.01
CA SER A 75 -22.46 0.83 1.09
C SER A 75 -23.62 0.25 1.92
N SER A 76 -24.07 0.91 2.98
CA SER A 76 -25.20 0.48 3.82
C SER A 76 -26.55 1.08 3.42
N THR A 77 -26.57 2.10 2.57
CA THR A 77 -27.80 2.86 2.23
C THR A 77 -28.36 2.49 0.85
N ILE A 78 -27.60 1.80 0.01
CA ILE A 78 -28.03 1.33 -1.32
C ILE A 78 -28.86 0.05 -1.19
N SER A 79 -30.09 0.09 -1.70
CA SER A 79 -30.95 -1.10 -1.85
C SER A 79 -30.73 -1.83 -3.17
N GLU A 80 -30.67 -1.09 -4.28
CA GLU A 80 -30.55 -1.65 -5.62
C GLU A 80 -29.84 -0.64 -6.53
N LEU A 81 -28.95 -1.13 -7.38
CA LEU A 81 -28.17 -0.31 -8.30
C LEU A 81 -28.21 -0.94 -9.70
N ARG A 82 -28.75 -0.20 -10.66
CA ARG A 82 -28.89 -0.63 -12.06
C ARG A 82 -27.88 0.12 -12.92
N CYS A 83 -26.87 -0.62 -13.38
CA CYS A 83 -25.83 -0.12 -14.28
C CYS A 83 -26.22 -0.39 -15.73
N ILE A 84 -26.04 0.62 -16.57
CA ILE A 84 -26.41 0.57 -17.98
C ILE A 84 -25.21 1.07 -18.78
N ASP A 85 -24.76 0.29 -19.74
CA ASP A 85 -23.71 0.72 -20.66
C ASP A 85 -23.95 0.12 -22.05
N PRO A 86 -23.86 0.90 -23.14
CA PRO A 86 -24.09 0.37 -24.48
C PRO A 86 -22.91 -0.46 -25.00
N ASN A 87 -21.70 -0.30 -24.45
CA ASN A 87 -20.50 -0.94 -24.96
C ASN A 87 -20.27 -2.33 -24.34
N GLU A 88 -20.26 -3.37 -25.16
CA GLU A 88 -20.06 -4.76 -24.71
C GLU A 88 -18.70 -4.99 -24.05
N GLY A 89 -17.62 -4.38 -24.58
CA GLY A 89 -16.28 -4.49 -24.01
C GLY A 89 -16.21 -3.92 -22.60
N MET A 90 -16.87 -2.79 -22.35
CA MET A 90 -17.01 -2.20 -21.02
C MET A 90 -17.80 -3.11 -20.07
N ARG A 91 -18.96 -3.59 -20.51
CA ARG A 91 -19.82 -4.50 -19.72
C ARG A 91 -19.12 -5.83 -19.36
N SER A 92 -18.28 -6.34 -20.26
CA SER A 92 -17.49 -7.55 -20.02
C SER A 92 -16.51 -7.38 -18.86
N VAL A 93 -15.85 -6.21 -18.75
CA VAL A 93 -14.97 -5.89 -17.63
C VAL A 93 -15.76 -5.60 -16.36
N PHE A 94 -16.90 -4.90 -16.46
CA PHE A 94 -17.80 -4.66 -15.33
C PHE A 94 -18.17 -5.97 -14.63
N THR A 95 -18.62 -6.97 -15.40
CA THR A 95 -19.06 -8.26 -14.86
C THR A 95 -17.96 -9.00 -14.10
N LYS A 96 -16.69 -8.76 -14.43
CA LYS A 96 -15.53 -9.36 -13.75
C LYS A 96 -15.06 -8.59 -12.53
N THR A 97 -15.47 -7.33 -12.39
CA THR A 97 -14.92 -6.40 -11.39
C THR A 97 -15.95 -6.00 -10.34
N VAL A 98 -17.25 -6.17 -10.62
CA VAL A 98 -18.34 -5.84 -9.71
C VAL A 98 -19.10 -7.11 -9.34
N GLU A 99 -18.88 -7.59 -8.12
CA GLU A 99 -19.59 -8.74 -7.54
C GLU A 99 -20.38 -8.28 -6.30
N ASP A 100 -21.63 -7.87 -6.49
CA ASP A 100 -22.55 -7.49 -5.40
C ASP A 100 -23.99 -7.83 -5.80
N THR A 101 -24.73 -8.47 -4.90
CA THR A 101 -26.11 -8.96 -5.15
C THR A 101 -27.12 -7.85 -5.40
N ARG A 102 -26.79 -6.60 -5.03
CA ARG A 102 -27.67 -5.43 -5.25
C ARG A 102 -27.47 -4.79 -6.60
N VAL A 103 -26.44 -5.21 -7.35
CA VAL A 103 -26.07 -4.61 -8.63
C VAL A 103 -26.57 -5.46 -9.78
N SER A 104 -27.13 -4.80 -10.79
CA SER A 104 -27.45 -5.42 -12.08
C SER A 104 -26.84 -4.60 -13.22
N LEU A 105 -26.54 -5.26 -14.33
CA LEU A 105 -25.93 -4.66 -15.52
C LEU A 105 -26.78 -4.99 -16.75
N SER A 106 -27.09 -3.97 -17.56
CA SER A 106 -27.80 -4.14 -18.83
C SER A 106 -27.19 -3.33 -19.97
N ASN A 107 -27.52 -3.72 -21.19
CA ASN A 107 -27.28 -2.91 -22.39
C ASN A 107 -28.37 -1.83 -22.49
N GLY A 108 -27.99 -0.60 -22.81
CA GLY A 108 -28.91 0.52 -23.00
C GLY A 108 -28.17 1.83 -23.28
N THR A 109 -28.93 2.86 -23.66
CA THR A 109 -28.41 4.20 -23.97
C THR A 109 -29.03 5.25 -23.03
N PHE A 110 -28.64 6.52 -23.18
CA PHE A 110 -29.17 7.61 -22.34
C PHE A 110 -30.68 7.86 -22.53
N ASP A 111 -31.23 7.48 -23.69
CA ASP A 111 -32.62 7.64 -24.10
C ASP A 111 -33.43 6.33 -24.10
N ASP A 112 -32.78 5.19 -23.81
CA ASP A 112 -33.40 3.87 -23.76
C ASP A 112 -32.70 3.02 -22.69
N THR A 113 -33.15 3.19 -21.44
CA THR A 113 -32.52 2.56 -20.26
C THR A 113 -33.09 1.17 -19.94
N GLY A 114 -34.31 0.87 -20.42
CA GLY A 114 -35.08 -0.29 -19.99
C GLY A 114 -35.54 -0.25 -18.52
N VAL A 115 -35.34 0.87 -17.81
CA VAL A 115 -35.81 1.05 -16.43
C VAL A 115 -37.27 1.49 -16.43
N SER A 116 -38.06 0.96 -15.49
CA SER A 116 -39.48 1.30 -15.34
C SER A 116 -39.68 2.75 -14.86
N ASP A 117 -40.85 3.31 -15.17
CA ASP A 117 -41.23 4.66 -14.75
C ASP A 117 -41.14 4.84 -13.22
N ASN A 118 -40.74 6.03 -12.76
CA ASN A 118 -40.72 6.42 -11.35
C ASN A 118 -39.95 5.44 -10.42
N TRP A 119 -38.89 4.81 -10.92
CA TRP A 119 -38.15 3.79 -10.19
C TRP A 119 -36.95 4.35 -9.40
N ALA A 120 -36.20 5.27 -10.00
CA ALA A 120 -34.91 5.75 -9.50
C ALA A 120 -35.07 6.86 -8.45
N ASP A 121 -34.32 6.75 -7.36
CA ASP A 121 -34.12 7.85 -6.40
C ASP A 121 -32.94 8.76 -6.84
N LEU A 122 -31.99 8.20 -7.59
CA LEU A 122 -30.81 8.89 -8.10
C LEU A 122 -30.41 8.34 -9.47
N ILE A 123 -30.22 9.22 -10.46
CA ILE A 123 -29.55 8.90 -11.73
C ILE A 123 -28.14 9.48 -11.66
N VAL A 124 -27.13 8.69 -12.02
CA VAL A 124 -25.75 9.16 -12.15
C VAL A 124 -25.21 8.83 -13.53
N SER A 125 -24.47 9.77 -14.13
CA SER A 125 -23.57 9.45 -15.24
C SER A 125 -22.16 9.95 -14.92
N ALA A 126 -21.24 8.99 -14.80
CA ALA A 126 -19.89 9.22 -14.33
C ALA A 126 -18.88 9.18 -15.49
N SER A 127 -18.51 10.36 -15.98
CA SER A 127 -17.63 10.59 -17.13
C SER A 127 -18.16 10.09 -18.48
N ALA A 128 -19.49 9.94 -18.65
CA ALA A 128 -20.08 9.40 -19.89
C ALA A 128 -21.09 10.33 -20.60
N PHE A 129 -21.78 11.23 -19.91
CA PHE A 129 -22.90 11.99 -20.50
C PHE A 129 -22.54 12.88 -21.70
N HIS A 130 -21.27 13.27 -21.84
CA HIS A 130 -20.79 14.00 -23.02
C HIS A 130 -20.88 13.20 -24.34
N TRP A 131 -21.10 11.88 -24.28
CA TRP A 131 -21.38 11.05 -25.46
C TRP A 131 -22.85 11.10 -25.91
N CYS A 132 -23.73 11.74 -25.15
CA CYS A 132 -25.14 11.89 -25.49
C CYS A 132 -25.30 12.85 -26.68
N SER A 133 -25.77 12.33 -27.82
CA SER A 133 -26.05 13.11 -29.02
C SER A 133 -27.44 13.76 -29.02
N ASP A 134 -28.40 13.16 -28.32
CA ASP A 134 -29.79 13.62 -28.25
C ASP A 134 -30.18 13.91 -26.79
N LEU A 135 -29.94 15.16 -26.38
CA LEU A 135 -30.19 15.62 -25.01
C LEU A 135 -31.68 15.69 -24.68
N GLU A 136 -32.55 15.92 -25.67
CA GLU A 136 -34.00 16.03 -25.47
C GLU A 136 -34.60 14.66 -25.16
N SER A 137 -34.23 13.64 -25.93
CA SER A 137 -34.66 12.27 -25.65
C SER A 137 -34.07 11.75 -24.33
N ALA A 138 -32.81 12.08 -24.02
CA ALA A 138 -32.20 11.69 -22.75
C ALA A 138 -32.89 12.32 -21.53
N ILE A 139 -33.22 13.63 -21.57
CA ILE A 139 -33.89 14.27 -20.44
C ILE A 139 -35.31 13.74 -20.26
N HIS A 140 -36.05 13.45 -21.33
CA HIS A 140 -37.35 12.78 -21.23
C HIS A 140 -37.26 11.40 -20.59
N GLU A 141 -36.23 10.63 -20.95
CA GLU A 141 -35.98 9.33 -20.32
C GLU A 141 -35.63 9.48 -18.83
N PHE A 142 -34.81 10.47 -18.47
CA PHE A 142 -34.48 10.74 -17.07
C PHE A 142 -35.72 11.16 -16.27
N ILE A 143 -36.56 12.04 -16.82
CA ILE A 143 -37.84 12.44 -16.20
C ILE A 143 -38.74 11.22 -16.01
N ARG A 144 -38.81 10.32 -17.00
CA ARG A 144 -39.66 9.13 -16.94
C ARG A 144 -39.25 8.18 -15.81
N ILE A 145 -37.95 7.88 -15.68
CA ILE A 145 -37.47 6.85 -14.73
C ILE A 145 -37.22 7.38 -13.32
N LEU A 146 -37.03 8.69 -13.16
CA LEU A 146 -36.79 9.33 -11.87
C LEU A 146 -38.11 9.53 -11.11
N LYS A 147 -38.07 9.45 -9.79
CA LYS A 147 -39.19 9.86 -8.93
C LYS A 147 -39.29 11.37 -8.86
N ASN A 148 -40.47 11.87 -8.46
CA ASN A 148 -40.76 13.32 -8.31
C ASN A 148 -39.77 14.07 -7.41
N ASP A 149 -39.10 13.41 -6.46
CA ASP A 149 -38.09 13.98 -5.56
C ASP A 149 -36.67 13.41 -5.81
N GLY A 150 -36.45 12.77 -6.96
CA GLY A 150 -35.16 12.18 -7.28
C GLY A 150 -34.13 13.21 -7.72
N THR A 151 -32.88 12.78 -7.83
CA THR A 151 -31.75 13.62 -8.22
C THR A 151 -31.09 13.08 -9.49
N ILE A 152 -30.65 13.97 -10.38
CA ILE A 152 -29.72 13.65 -11.47
C ILE A 152 -28.34 14.21 -11.14
N CYS A 153 -27.31 13.40 -11.33
CA CYS A 153 -25.92 13.77 -11.07
C CYS A 153 -25.04 13.45 -12.27
N PHE A 154 -24.30 14.45 -12.72
CA PHE A 154 -23.26 14.27 -13.71
C PHE A 154 -21.90 14.58 -13.08
N VAL A 155 -20.94 13.66 -13.20
CA VAL A 155 -19.63 13.79 -12.55
C VAL A 155 -18.51 13.49 -13.54
N TRP A 156 -17.43 14.27 -13.48
CA TRP A 156 -16.24 14.08 -14.31
C TRP A 156 -14.96 14.22 -13.50
N ASN A 157 -13.98 13.38 -13.83
CA ASN A 157 -12.59 13.61 -13.45
C ASN A 157 -11.91 14.51 -14.48
N ILE A 158 -11.60 15.75 -14.10
CA ILE A 158 -10.97 16.75 -14.97
C ILE A 158 -9.52 16.98 -14.52
N GLN A 159 -8.57 16.87 -15.45
CA GLN A 159 -7.17 17.18 -15.17
C GLN A 159 -6.99 18.69 -14.97
N ASP A 160 -6.28 19.09 -13.91
CA ASP A 160 -6.01 20.50 -13.61
C ASP A 160 -4.91 21.07 -14.52
N LYS A 161 -5.34 21.55 -15.69
CA LYS A 161 -4.48 22.20 -16.69
C LYS A 161 -4.19 23.67 -16.36
N LYS A 162 -4.87 24.23 -15.36
CA LYS A 162 -4.75 25.66 -14.99
C LYS A 162 -3.57 25.86 -14.06
N ASN A 163 -3.40 24.97 -13.09
CA ASN A 163 -2.39 25.13 -12.04
C ASN A 163 -1.13 24.30 -12.27
N PHE A 164 -1.13 23.33 -13.20
CA PHE A 164 0.01 22.46 -13.45
C PHE A 164 0.42 22.45 -14.93
N ALA A 165 1.52 23.11 -15.27
CA ALA A 165 1.99 23.25 -16.65
C ALA A 165 2.25 21.91 -17.35
N TRP A 166 2.88 20.94 -16.67
CA TRP A 166 3.13 19.62 -17.26
C TRP A 166 1.82 18.89 -17.66
N ILE A 167 0.75 19.05 -16.89
CA ILE A 167 -0.57 18.46 -17.21
C ILE A 167 -1.15 19.11 -18.47
N LYS A 168 -1.05 20.44 -18.57
CA LYS A 168 -1.47 21.18 -19.77
C LYS A 168 -0.71 20.70 -21.01
N GLN A 169 0.61 20.66 -20.94
CA GLN A 169 1.49 20.22 -22.03
C GLN A 169 1.15 18.79 -22.47
N MET A 170 0.96 17.84 -21.54
CA MET A 170 0.55 16.48 -21.89
C MET A 170 -0.85 16.42 -22.54
N SER A 171 -1.79 17.25 -22.07
CA SER A 171 -3.12 17.31 -22.66
C SER A 171 -3.06 17.80 -24.11
N GLU A 172 -2.17 18.76 -24.42
CA GLU A 172 -1.96 19.30 -25.76
C GLU A 172 -1.37 18.24 -26.71
N LEU A 173 -0.46 17.38 -26.22
CA LEU A 173 0.07 16.26 -27.01
C LEU A 173 -1.01 15.25 -27.44
N SER A 174 -2.05 15.06 -26.62
CA SER A 174 -3.16 14.16 -26.95
C SER A 174 -4.22 14.80 -27.86
N LEU A 175 -4.23 16.13 -27.98
CA LEU A 175 -5.33 16.89 -28.57
C LEU A 175 -5.57 16.59 -30.07
N PRO A 176 -4.53 16.46 -30.92
CA PRO A 176 -4.73 16.15 -32.34
C PRO A 176 -5.52 14.86 -32.57
N TYR A 177 -5.33 13.86 -31.70
CA TYR A 177 -6.00 12.56 -31.78
C TYR A 177 -7.44 12.58 -31.25
N GLN A 178 -7.87 13.64 -30.55
CA GLN A 178 -9.25 13.79 -30.07
C GLN A 178 -10.17 14.49 -31.08
N LYS A 179 -9.63 15.00 -32.20
CA LYS A 179 -10.45 15.71 -33.19
C LYS A 179 -11.52 14.77 -33.76
N GLY A 180 -12.78 15.23 -33.78
CA GLY A 180 -13.92 14.41 -34.22
C GLY A 180 -14.43 13.41 -33.18
N THR A 181 -13.91 13.44 -31.95
CA THR A 181 -14.49 12.70 -30.81
C THR A 181 -15.42 13.60 -30.00
N ALA A 182 -16.38 12.99 -29.28
CA ALA A 182 -17.18 13.69 -28.28
C ALA A 182 -16.34 14.24 -27.11
N SER A 183 -15.10 13.79 -26.96
CA SER A 183 -14.15 14.26 -25.93
C SER A 183 -13.26 15.43 -26.39
N SER A 184 -13.43 15.93 -27.63
CA SER A 184 -12.73 17.14 -28.08
C SER A 184 -13.19 18.37 -27.30
N PRO A 185 -12.37 19.44 -27.16
CA PRO A 185 -12.73 20.62 -26.36
C PRO A 185 -14.04 21.29 -26.79
N GLU A 186 -14.36 21.29 -28.08
CA GLU A 186 -15.57 21.88 -28.64
C GLU A 186 -16.82 21.01 -28.40
N GLU A 187 -16.66 19.69 -28.41
CA GLU A 187 -17.77 18.74 -28.24
C GLU A 187 -18.06 18.46 -26.76
N ILE A 188 -17.04 18.35 -25.91
CA ILE A 188 -17.18 17.90 -24.51
C ILE A 188 -18.01 18.86 -23.65
N VAL A 189 -18.20 20.11 -24.09
CA VAL A 189 -19.01 21.11 -23.38
C VAL A 189 -20.47 21.10 -23.83
N LYS A 190 -20.80 20.48 -24.98
CA LYS A 190 -22.14 20.55 -25.58
C LYS A 190 -23.24 19.92 -24.74
N TRP A 191 -22.91 18.94 -23.89
CA TRP A 191 -23.90 18.34 -22.98
C TRP A 191 -24.53 19.37 -22.04
N ARG A 192 -23.85 20.49 -21.76
CA ARG A 192 -24.40 21.58 -20.92
C ARG A 192 -25.63 22.24 -21.52
N ARG A 193 -25.86 22.10 -22.83
CA ARG A 193 -27.10 22.55 -23.49
C ARG A 193 -28.35 21.89 -22.91
N LEU A 194 -28.20 20.77 -22.18
CA LEU A 194 -29.26 20.15 -21.39
C LEU A 194 -29.97 21.16 -20.50
N PHE A 195 -29.22 22.05 -19.84
CA PHE A 195 -29.77 23.04 -18.92
C PHE A 195 -30.55 24.16 -19.61
N ASP A 196 -30.41 24.30 -20.93
CA ASP A 196 -31.13 25.29 -21.73
C ASP A 196 -32.50 24.78 -22.20
N LEU A 197 -32.71 23.46 -22.21
CA LEU A 197 -33.94 22.82 -22.68
C LEU A 197 -35.13 23.19 -21.78
N SER A 198 -36.29 23.41 -22.40
CA SER A 198 -37.54 23.64 -21.65
C SER A 198 -37.90 22.43 -20.79
N SER A 199 -37.74 21.23 -21.34
CA SER A 199 -37.96 19.97 -20.62
C SER A 199 -37.12 19.85 -19.35
N TYR A 200 -35.86 20.32 -19.35
CA TYR A 200 -35.07 20.41 -18.12
C TYR A 200 -35.65 21.46 -17.16
N LYS A 201 -35.86 22.70 -17.64
CA LYS A 201 -36.30 23.83 -16.80
C LYS A 201 -37.67 23.64 -16.16
N ASP A 202 -38.55 22.91 -16.83
CA ASP A 202 -39.91 22.64 -16.35
C ASP A 202 -39.95 21.54 -15.28
N ASN A 203 -38.90 20.71 -15.15
CA ASN A 203 -38.89 19.52 -14.30
C ASN A 203 -37.79 19.52 -13.23
N PHE A 204 -36.71 20.28 -13.40
CA PHE A 204 -35.57 20.28 -12.48
C PHE A 204 -35.27 21.68 -11.93
N LEU A 205 -34.75 21.69 -10.71
CA LEU A 205 -34.18 22.89 -10.14
C LEU A 205 -32.90 23.31 -10.89
N THR A 206 -32.49 24.56 -10.69
CA THR A 206 -31.21 25.05 -11.18
C THR A 206 -30.08 24.14 -10.67
N SER A 207 -29.17 23.76 -11.56
CA SER A 207 -28.05 22.89 -11.24
C SER A 207 -27.13 23.54 -10.21
N ASP A 208 -26.74 22.78 -9.18
CA ASP A 208 -25.60 23.11 -8.34
C ASP A 208 -24.33 22.49 -8.94
N GLU A 209 -23.23 23.23 -8.94
CA GLU A 209 -21.95 22.80 -9.52
C GLU A 209 -20.82 23.05 -8.53
N VAL A 210 -20.09 21.97 -8.21
CA VAL A 210 -18.91 22.03 -7.34
C VAL A 210 -17.72 21.37 -8.02
N ALA A 211 -16.55 21.97 -7.86
CA ALA A 211 -15.27 21.36 -8.20
C ALA A 211 -14.55 20.98 -6.91
N ILE A 212 -14.28 19.69 -6.72
CA ILE A 212 -13.54 19.16 -5.58
C ILE A 212 -12.16 18.74 -6.07
N ALA A 213 -11.11 19.36 -5.51
CA ALA A 213 -9.74 19.01 -5.86
C ALA A 213 -9.37 17.65 -5.24
N SER A 214 -8.83 16.76 -6.07
CA SER A 214 -8.21 15.51 -5.64
C SER A 214 -6.83 15.38 -6.27
N THR A 215 -5.97 14.54 -5.68
CA THR A 215 -4.62 14.29 -6.19
C THR A 215 -4.43 12.81 -6.41
N GLU A 216 -4.03 12.46 -7.61
CA GLU A 216 -3.67 11.10 -7.99
C GLU A 216 -2.16 10.97 -8.14
N ARG A 217 -1.65 9.79 -7.81
CA ARG A 217 -0.23 9.48 -7.97
C ARG A 217 -0.02 8.50 -9.10
N GLY A 218 0.95 8.81 -9.95
CA GLY A 218 1.29 8.00 -11.10
C GLY A 218 2.79 7.93 -11.30
N THR A 219 3.22 6.84 -11.92
CA THR A 219 4.53 6.76 -12.57
C THR A 219 4.44 7.41 -13.95
N LEU A 220 5.58 7.72 -14.56
CA LEU A 220 5.63 8.11 -15.97
C LEU A 220 4.87 7.11 -16.85
N GLU A 221 5.01 5.81 -16.57
CA GLU A 221 4.32 4.76 -17.31
C GLU A 221 2.81 4.84 -17.14
N SER A 222 2.31 4.90 -15.91
CA SER A 222 0.86 4.94 -15.68
C SER A 222 0.23 6.21 -16.25
N VAL A 223 0.94 7.34 -16.19
CA VAL A 223 0.50 8.60 -16.82
C VAL A 223 0.49 8.50 -18.35
N THR A 224 1.50 7.86 -18.93
CA THR A 224 1.58 7.61 -20.37
C THR A 224 0.43 6.72 -20.83
N LEU A 225 0.24 5.58 -20.15
CA LEU A 225 -0.83 4.65 -20.49
C LEU A 225 -2.20 5.27 -20.20
N TYR A 226 -2.35 6.12 -19.18
CA TYR A 226 -3.58 6.88 -18.97
C TYR A 226 -3.94 7.72 -20.20
N ALA A 227 -2.97 8.37 -20.85
CA ALA A 227 -3.20 9.08 -22.10
C ALA A 227 -3.69 8.14 -23.22
N PHE A 228 -3.24 6.88 -23.24
CA PHE A 228 -3.66 5.87 -24.22
C PHE A 228 -5.09 5.39 -24.01
N THR A 229 -5.65 5.56 -22.81
CA THR A 229 -7.07 5.24 -22.54
C THR A 229 -8.05 6.31 -23.03
N LYS A 230 -7.57 7.44 -23.58
CA LYS A 230 -8.44 8.44 -24.19
C LYS A 230 -8.96 7.90 -25.51
N ALA A 231 -10.27 7.97 -25.76
CA ALA A 231 -10.92 7.28 -26.87
C ALA A 231 -10.24 7.51 -28.23
N GLY A 232 -9.89 8.77 -28.54
CA GLY A 232 -9.15 9.09 -29.77
C GLY A 232 -7.71 8.53 -29.84
N VAL A 233 -7.01 8.40 -28.71
CA VAL A 233 -5.65 7.83 -28.64
C VAL A 233 -5.70 6.29 -28.64
N ALA A 234 -6.75 5.69 -28.09
CA ALA A 234 -6.89 4.24 -27.96
C ALA A 234 -6.90 3.52 -29.34
N ILE A 235 -7.28 4.24 -30.39
CA ILE A 235 -7.45 3.72 -31.76
C ILE A 235 -6.30 4.05 -32.73
N ILE A 236 -5.32 4.86 -32.32
CA ILE A 236 -4.17 5.20 -33.18
C ILE A 236 -3.16 4.04 -33.27
N SER A 237 -2.26 4.09 -34.26
CA SER A 237 -1.28 3.02 -34.49
C SER A 237 -0.27 2.92 -33.34
N ASP A 238 0.41 1.77 -33.21
CA ASP A 238 1.44 1.60 -32.18
C ASP A 238 2.65 2.50 -32.42
N GLU A 239 2.98 2.82 -33.68
CA GLU A 239 4.02 3.81 -34.01
C GLU A 239 3.65 5.20 -33.51
N GLU A 240 2.38 5.62 -33.65
CA GLU A 240 1.90 6.91 -33.15
C GLU A 240 1.84 6.94 -31.62
N LYS A 241 1.42 5.84 -30.97
CA LYS A 241 1.49 5.68 -29.51
C LYS A 241 2.93 5.79 -29.01
N GLN A 242 3.90 5.21 -29.72
CA GLN A 242 5.31 5.30 -29.34
C GLN A 242 5.84 6.74 -29.45
N LYS A 243 5.48 7.47 -30.50
CA LYS A 243 5.82 8.91 -30.62
C LYS A 243 5.20 9.75 -29.50
N LEU A 244 3.94 9.48 -29.16
CA LEU A 244 3.25 10.15 -28.07
C LEU A 244 3.90 9.85 -26.72
N ARG A 245 4.30 8.60 -26.47
CA ARG A 245 5.05 8.19 -25.27
C ARG A 245 6.34 8.97 -25.10
N GLU A 246 7.17 9.07 -26.14
CA GLU A 246 8.41 9.86 -26.07
C GLU A 246 8.13 11.35 -25.79
N SER A 247 7.06 11.89 -26.39
CA SER A 247 6.66 13.29 -26.15
C SER A 247 6.19 13.52 -24.71
N ILE A 248 5.41 12.59 -24.15
CA ILE A 248 4.96 12.63 -22.75
C ILE A 248 6.15 12.52 -21.80
N LYS A 249 7.08 11.60 -22.07
CA LYS A 249 8.32 11.45 -21.31
C LYS A 249 9.09 12.76 -21.25
N ASN A 250 9.28 13.44 -22.39
CA ASN A 250 9.96 14.73 -22.43
C ASN A 250 9.25 15.81 -21.58
N VAL A 251 7.91 15.84 -21.57
CA VAL A 251 7.14 16.76 -20.72
C VAL A 251 7.36 16.47 -19.23
N VAL A 252 7.23 15.20 -18.83
CA VAL A 252 7.35 14.79 -17.43
C VAL A 252 8.78 14.96 -16.91
N GLU A 253 9.79 14.73 -17.75
CA GLU A 253 11.21 14.91 -17.40
C GLU A 253 11.58 16.38 -17.17
N ARG A 254 11.02 17.32 -17.94
CA ARG A 254 11.15 18.76 -17.66
C ARG A 254 10.57 19.12 -16.30
N GLY A 255 9.42 18.51 -15.95
CA GLY A 255 8.83 18.61 -14.62
C GLY A 255 8.23 19.98 -14.28
N ASP A 256 7.79 20.74 -15.28
CA ASP A 256 7.19 22.07 -15.10
C ASP A 256 5.95 22.01 -14.21
N ASP A 257 6.03 22.58 -13.01
CA ASP A 257 5.03 22.47 -11.93
C ASP A 257 4.69 21.03 -11.52
N LEU A 258 5.50 20.04 -11.92
CA LEU A 258 5.31 18.65 -11.51
C LEU A 258 5.66 18.54 -10.02
N VAL A 259 4.63 18.38 -9.21
CA VAL A 259 4.79 17.94 -7.83
C VAL A 259 5.24 16.49 -7.87
N LYS A 260 6.57 16.28 -7.91
CA LYS A 260 7.15 14.96 -7.73
C LYS A 260 6.65 14.45 -6.39
N ALA A 261 5.97 13.29 -6.41
CA ALA A 261 5.61 12.61 -5.18
C ALA A 261 6.88 12.48 -4.34
N SER A 262 6.98 13.27 -3.27
CA SER A 262 8.01 13.04 -2.28
C SER A 262 7.80 11.62 -1.76
N THR A 263 8.90 10.94 -1.47
CA THR A 263 9.10 9.51 -1.17
C THR A 263 8.30 8.93 0.01
N LEU A 264 7.18 9.55 0.38
CA LEU A 264 6.46 9.41 1.63
C LEU A 264 5.31 8.38 1.60
N ASP A 265 5.14 7.58 0.54
CA ASP A 265 4.03 6.61 0.51
C ASP A 265 4.35 5.26 -0.14
N GLN A 266 5.58 4.80 0.03
CA GLN A 266 5.92 3.42 -0.26
C GLN A 266 6.64 2.83 0.94
N SER A 267 5.95 1.94 1.67
CA SER A 267 6.61 1.09 2.64
C SER A 267 7.86 0.46 2.03
N ILE A 268 9.00 0.69 2.68
CA ILE A 268 10.37 0.45 2.19
C ILE A 268 10.62 -0.99 1.71
N ILE A 269 9.79 -1.94 2.11
CA ILE A 269 9.96 -3.35 1.76
C ILE A 269 9.41 -3.66 0.35
N HIS A 270 8.70 -2.75 -0.31
CA HIS A 270 8.12 -2.98 -1.66
C HIS A 270 8.58 -1.99 -2.75
N SER A 271 9.29 -0.92 -2.40
CA SER A 271 9.54 0.21 -3.33
C SER A 271 10.68 0.05 -4.33
N ARG A 272 11.64 -0.87 -4.15
CA ARG A 272 12.90 -0.91 -4.93
C ARG A 272 13.62 0.45 -5.04
N LEU A 273 13.36 1.39 -4.12
CA LEU A 273 14.01 2.68 -4.10
C LEU A 273 15.35 2.55 -3.37
N PHE A 274 16.39 2.19 -4.11
CA PHE A 274 17.74 2.55 -3.70
C PHE A 274 17.88 4.08 -3.83
N PRO A 275 18.58 4.74 -2.90
CA PRO A 275 18.93 6.13 -3.10
C PRO A 275 19.66 6.25 -4.44
N ASN A 276 19.20 7.13 -5.31
CA ASN A 276 19.79 7.36 -6.64
C ASN A 276 20.76 8.55 -6.64
N THR A 277 20.89 9.24 -5.52
CA THR A 277 21.87 10.32 -5.32
C THR A 277 23.04 9.80 -4.50
N ILE A 278 24.27 10.21 -4.87
CA ILE A 278 25.49 9.84 -4.12
C ILE A 278 25.35 10.13 -2.61
N PRO A 279 24.86 11.32 -2.18
CA PRO A 279 24.63 11.58 -0.75
C PRO A 279 23.56 10.69 -0.11
N GLY A 280 22.54 10.28 -0.84
CA GLY A 280 21.54 9.32 -0.36
C GLY A 280 22.12 7.92 -0.19
N ILE A 281 22.95 7.47 -1.13
CA ILE A 281 23.62 6.16 -1.10
C ILE A 281 24.59 6.11 0.08
N LEU A 282 25.42 7.15 0.22
CA LEU A 282 26.38 7.23 1.32
C LEU A 282 25.70 7.25 2.68
N ARG A 283 24.59 8.01 2.83
CA ARG A 283 23.82 8.03 4.09
C ARG A 283 23.19 6.67 4.40
N SER A 284 22.55 6.04 3.42
CA SER A 284 21.91 4.73 3.63
C SER A 284 22.94 3.64 3.89
N GLY A 285 24.07 3.66 3.17
CA GLY A 285 25.20 2.77 3.40
C GLY A 285 25.82 2.97 4.78
N PHE A 286 25.98 4.21 5.23
CA PHE A 286 26.47 4.52 6.57
C PHE A 286 25.49 4.04 7.66
N GLN A 287 24.17 4.20 7.45
CA GLN A 287 23.17 3.72 8.39
C GLN A 287 23.12 2.18 8.43
N ILE A 288 23.19 1.49 7.29
CA ILE A 288 23.28 0.03 7.21
C ILE A 288 24.55 -0.45 7.93
N PHE A 289 25.68 0.23 7.70
CA PHE A 289 26.92 -0.05 8.44
C PHE A 289 26.68 0.09 9.94
N CYS A 290 26.14 1.22 10.42
CA CYS A 290 25.87 1.46 11.85
C CYS A 290 24.92 0.42 12.47
N LEU A 291 23.87 0.00 11.75
CA LEU A 291 22.87 -0.98 12.22
C LEU A 291 23.28 -2.44 12.00
N SER A 292 24.51 -2.68 11.53
CA SER A 292 25.09 -4.02 11.39
C SER A 292 26.10 -4.28 12.51
N PHE A 293 27.39 -4.39 12.19
CA PHE A 293 28.46 -4.69 13.13
C PHE A 293 28.53 -3.77 14.36
N PRO A 294 28.40 -2.43 14.26
CA PRO A 294 28.41 -1.54 15.42
C PRO A 294 27.24 -1.79 16.39
N LEU A 295 26.02 -1.99 15.88
CA LEU A 295 24.89 -2.37 16.72
C LEU A 295 25.12 -3.76 17.36
N CYS A 296 25.66 -4.72 16.60
CA CYS A 296 25.99 -6.05 17.13
C CYS A 296 27.03 -6.00 18.26
N ILE A 297 28.01 -5.09 18.21
CA ILE A 297 28.95 -4.88 19.32
C ILE A 297 28.19 -4.42 20.58
N ILE A 298 27.20 -3.55 20.45
CA ILE A 298 26.42 -3.06 21.59
C ILE A 298 25.53 -4.19 22.15
N VAL A 299 24.82 -4.93 21.29
CA VAL A 299 23.88 -5.96 21.73
C VAL A 299 24.62 -7.20 22.25
N PHE A 300 25.56 -7.75 21.47
CA PHE A 300 26.26 -9.01 21.78
C PHE A 300 27.59 -8.78 22.49
N GLY A 301 28.40 -7.80 22.04
CA GLY A 301 29.71 -7.55 22.68
C GLY A 301 29.58 -7.08 24.14
N VAL A 302 28.63 -6.18 24.43
CA VAL A 302 28.35 -5.80 25.83
C VAL A 302 27.78 -7.00 26.60
N ASN A 303 26.95 -7.84 25.96
CA ASN A 303 26.46 -9.07 26.58
C ASN A 303 27.63 -9.98 27.01
N ASP A 304 28.58 -10.28 26.11
CA ASP A 304 29.72 -11.16 26.38
C ASP A 304 30.63 -10.65 27.52
N VAL A 305 30.77 -9.33 27.68
CA VAL A 305 31.53 -8.74 28.79
C VAL A 305 30.80 -8.91 30.12
N TYR A 306 29.50 -8.58 30.15
CA TYR A 306 28.71 -8.61 31.39
C TYR A 306 28.28 -10.04 31.79
N ASP A 307 28.31 -10.99 30.85
CA ASP A 307 27.91 -12.38 31.06
C ASP A 307 29.09 -13.36 31.09
N PHE A 308 30.33 -12.85 31.10
CA PHE A 308 31.54 -13.67 31.14
C PHE A 308 31.49 -14.79 32.20
N ALA A 309 31.02 -14.48 33.42
CA ALA A 309 30.94 -15.45 34.51
C ALA A 309 29.91 -16.57 34.25
N SER A 310 28.76 -16.25 33.66
CA SER A 310 27.75 -17.25 33.29
C SER A 310 28.15 -18.04 32.05
N ASP A 311 28.82 -17.39 31.11
CA ASP A 311 29.26 -18.00 29.86
C ASP A 311 30.32 -19.08 30.08
N LEU A 312 31.19 -18.90 31.09
CA LEU A 312 32.11 -19.94 31.54
C LEU A 312 31.40 -21.22 31.98
N GLN A 313 30.18 -21.11 32.49
CA GLN A 313 29.41 -22.23 33.02
C GLN A 313 28.51 -22.89 31.96
N ASN A 314 28.27 -22.23 30.81
CA ASN A 314 27.38 -22.73 29.78
C ASN A 314 28.11 -23.72 28.84
N PRO A 315 27.74 -25.01 28.81
CA PRO A 315 28.39 -26.01 27.95
C PRO A 315 28.29 -25.70 26.45
N ARG A 316 27.27 -24.95 26.01
CA ARG A 316 27.08 -24.57 24.60
C ARG A 316 28.12 -23.57 24.10
N LYS A 317 28.69 -22.78 25.02
CA LYS A 317 29.74 -21.78 24.76
C LYS A 317 31.16 -22.32 24.94
N GLN A 318 31.31 -23.60 25.32
CA GLN A 318 32.60 -24.27 25.45
C GLN A 318 32.97 -25.04 24.17
N GLY A 319 34.21 -24.86 23.69
CA GLY A 319 34.76 -25.53 22.50
C GLY A 319 34.56 -24.77 21.18
N GLN A 320 34.90 -25.40 20.04
CA GLN A 320 34.67 -24.85 18.69
C GLN A 320 33.21 -25.05 18.26
N SER A 321 32.26 -24.54 19.05
CA SER A 321 30.84 -24.58 18.71
C SER A 321 30.49 -23.40 17.77
N LEU A 322 29.53 -23.61 16.86
CA LEU A 322 28.97 -22.53 16.03
C LEU A 322 27.97 -21.64 16.81
N GLU A 323 27.72 -21.94 18.10
CA GLU A 323 26.70 -21.30 18.94
C GLU A 323 27.25 -20.22 19.87
N GLY A 324 28.56 -19.94 19.81
CA GLY A 324 29.22 -18.86 20.54
C GLY A 324 30.46 -19.30 21.29
N GLY A 325 31.27 -18.34 21.73
CA GLY A 325 32.48 -18.58 22.51
C GLY A 325 32.59 -17.62 23.69
N VAL A 326 33.40 -17.97 24.68
CA VAL A 326 33.65 -17.13 25.86
C VAL A 326 34.67 -16.04 25.53
N LEU A 327 34.30 -14.77 25.71
CA LEU A 327 35.18 -13.62 25.44
C LEU A 327 36.30 -13.54 26.48
N ASN A 328 37.56 -13.53 26.02
CA ASN A 328 38.72 -13.37 26.89
C ASN A 328 38.68 -12.00 27.62
N PRO A 329 38.86 -11.96 28.96
CA PRO A 329 38.86 -10.73 29.75
C PRO A 329 39.80 -9.63 29.26
N VAL A 330 40.93 -9.99 28.62
CA VAL A 330 41.87 -9.02 28.03
C VAL A 330 41.21 -8.12 26.99
N HIS A 331 40.13 -8.56 26.35
CA HIS A 331 39.42 -7.80 25.33
C HIS A 331 38.21 -7.03 25.84
N HIS A 332 37.84 -7.14 27.13
CA HIS A 332 36.62 -6.54 27.66
C HIS A 332 36.59 -5.02 27.48
N GLU A 333 37.66 -4.30 27.85
CA GLU A 333 37.72 -2.85 27.69
C GLU A 333 37.74 -2.41 26.21
N LEU A 334 38.34 -3.21 25.34
CA LEU A 334 38.32 -2.95 23.89
C LEU A 334 36.88 -3.03 23.37
N VAL A 335 36.14 -4.06 23.75
CA VAL A 335 34.73 -4.25 23.36
C VAL A 335 33.84 -3.14 23.92
N LEU A 336 33.99 -2.78 25.19
CA LEU A 336 33.23 -1.68 25.80
C LEU A 336 33.55 -0.33 25.14
N SER A 337 34.82 -0.08 24.80
CA SER A 337 35.23 1.13 24.09
C SER A 337 34.65 1.16 22.67
N ALA A 338 34.70 0.04 21.95
CA ALA A 338 34.06 -0.10 20.64
C ALA A 338 32.54 0.10 20.72
N ALA A 339 31.87 -0.37 21.77
CA ALA A 339 30.44 -0.17 21.99
C ALA A 339 30.09 1.32 22.23
N ARG A 340 30.92 2.05 22.99
CA ARG A 340 30.76 3.51 23.20
C ARG A 340 30.94 4.28 21.89
N ILE A 341 31.94 3.94 21.10
CA ILE A 341 32.15 4.53 19.76
C ILE A 341 30.97 4.21 18.84
N SER A 342 30.51 2.95 18.83
CA SER A 342 29.35 2.50 18.04
C SER A 342 28.07 3.25 18.43
N THR A 343 27.89 3.56 19.71
CA THR A 343 26.77 4.37 20.22
C THR A 343 26.80 5.76 19.59
N ALA A 344 27.97 6.42 19.57
CA ALA A 344 28.13 7.74 18.96
C ALA A 344 27.90 7.71 17.43
N LEU A 345 28.34 6.64 16.75
CA LEU A 345 28.11 6.44 15.31
C LEU A 345 26.63 6.26 14.97
N ILE A 346 25.90 5.44 15.73
CA ILE A 346 24.46 5.22 15.52
C ILE A 346 23.68 6.51 15.74
N LEU A 347 23.97 7.26 16.82
CA LEU A 347 23.34 8.56 17.08
C LEU A 347 23.62 9.55 15.93
N SER A 348 24.87 9.69 15.50
CA SER A 348 25.23 10.62 14.43
C SER A 348 24.57 10.25 13.10
N SER A 349 24.45 8.95 12.78
CA SER A 349 23.76 8.48 11.58
C SER A 349 22.30 8.95 11.56
N SER A 350 21.63 8.98 12.71
CA SER A 350 20.24 9.39 12.82
C SER A 350 20.02 10.90 12.90
N LEU A 351 21.00 11.67 13.38
CA LEU A 351 20.94 13.14 13.38
C LEU A 351 20.95 13.73 11.96
N SER A 352 21.48 13.00 10.97
CA SER A 352 21.44 13.41 9.56
C SER A 352 20.01 13.62 9.02
N SER A 353 19.01 12.98 9.64
CA SER A 353 17.59 13.16 9.32
C SER A 353 17.07 14.56 9.67
N LEU A 354 17.71 15.26 10.61
CA LEU A 354 17.36 16.63 11.02
C LEU A 354 17.76 17.68 9.97
N TYR A 355 18.81 17.40 9.18
CA TYR A 355 19.40 18.36 8.23
C TYR A 355 18.83 18.27 6.80
N SER A 356 17.88 17.36 6.56
CA SER A 356 17.44 16.98 5.21
C SER A 356 16.10 17.59 4.77
N LEU A 357 15.65 18.70 5.37
CA LEU A 357 14.28 19.21 5.14
C LEU A 357 14.21 20.65 4.62
N PRO A 358 13.33 20.91 3.63
CA PRO A 358 12.83 22.25 3.31
C PRO A 358 11.97 22.79 4.46
N SER A 359 12.02 24.10 4.69
CA SER A 359 11.21 24.81 5.69
C SER A 359 9.71 24.49 5.53
N GLY A 360 9.05 24.00 6.59
CA GLY A 360 7.59 23.81 6.65
C GLY A 360 7.08 22.39 6.93
N SER A 361 7.95 21.40 7.16
CA SER A 361 7.50 20.05 7.56
C SER A 361 7.03 19.99 9.02
N PRO A 362 6.02 19.15 9.36
CA PRO A 362 5.56 19.00 10.74
C PRO A 362 6.70 18.57 11.68
N THR A 363 6.85 19.27 12.81
CA THR A 363 7.97 19.16 13.76
C THR A 363 8.22 17.76 14.32
N TYR A 364 7.22 16.88 14.30
CA TYR A 364 7.34 15.50 14.83
C TYR A 364 7.99 14.51 13.86
N ARG A 365 7.99 14.75 12.55
CA ARG A 365 8.63 13.85 11.56
C ARG A 365 10.16 13.78 11.68
N PRO A 366 10.90 14.89 11.79
CA PRO A 366 12.37 14.84 11.90
C PRO A 366 12.86 14.22 13.22
N LEU A 367 12.04 14.21 14.28
CA LEU A 367 12.44 13.66 15.58
C LEU A 367 12.31 12.13 15.68
N GLN A 368 11.58 11.47 14.78
CA GLN A 368 11.34 10.02 14.88
C GLN A 368 12.62 9.19 14.78
N GLY A 369 13.54 9.56 13.88
CA GLY A 369 14.82 8.88 13.71
C GLY A 369 15.68 8.96 14.97
N PRO A 370 16.02 10.16 15.46
CA PRO A 370 16.77 10.33 16.70
C PRO A 370 16.12 9.66 17.91
N LEU A 371 14.79 9.76 18.08
CA LEU A 371 14.09 9.10 19.18
C LEU A 371 14.18 7.57 19.11
N CYS A 372 14.02 6.98 17.92
CA CYS A 372 14.18 5.54 17.73
C CYS A 372 15.61 5.08 18.01
N SER A 373 16.63 5.86 17.61
CA SER A 373 18.04 5.56 17.89
C SER A 373 18.33 5.61 19.39
N ILE A 374 17.85 6.65 20.07
CA ILE A 374 18.04 6.78 21.53
C ILE A 374 17.41 5.58 22.24
N LEU A 375 16.16 5.24 21.90
CA LEU A 375 15.47 4.10 22.50
C LEU A 375 16.17 2.77 22.18
N LEU A 376 16.61 2.57 20.94
CA LEU A 376 17.36 1.39 20.51
C LEU A 376 18.63 1.22 21.34
N LEU A 377 19.39 2.29 21.51
CA LEU A 377 20.66 2.28 22.26
C LEU A 377 20.43 2.05 23.74
N ILE A 378 19.42 2.71 24.35
CA ILE A 378 19.05 2.47 25.74
C ILE A 378 18.71 1.00 25.95
N LEU A 379 17.82 0.42 25.13
CA LEU A 379 17.43 -0.98 25.26
C LEU A 379 18.61 -1.94 25.01
N SER A 380 19.45 -1.67 24.01
CA SER A 380 20.59 -2.52 23.67
C SER A 380 21.63 -2.57 24.80
N TRP A 381 21.95 -1.42 25.41
CA TRP A 381 22.84 -1.39 26.57
C TRP A 381 22.19 -2.02 27.80
N GLN A 382 21.01 -1.55 28.17
CA GLN A 382 20.31 -1.94 29.40
C GLN A 382 19.77 -3.37 29.36
N TYR A 383 19.83 -4.03 28.20
CA TYR A 383 19.61 -5.46 28.11
C TYR A 383 20.57 -6.22 29.03
N SER A 384 21.88 -5.95 28.91
CA SER A 384 22.93 -6.66 29.66
C SER A 384 23.49 -5.85 30.84
N SER A 385 23.53 -4.52 30.73
CA SER A 385 24.17 -3.67 31.75
C SER A 385 23.21 -3.18 32.84
N PHE A 386 23.79 -2.73 33.94
CA PHE A 386 23.08 -2.11 35.06
C PHE A 386 22.65 -0.66 34.71
N PRO A 387 21.60 -0.13 35.38
CA PRO A 387 20.84 -0.72 36.49
C PRO A 387 19.67 -1.64 36.10
N LEU A 388 19.19 -1.62 34.85
CA LEU A 388 17.97 -2.36 34.50
C LEU A 388 18.21 -3.86 34.33
N ARG A 389 19.30 -4.22 33.63
CA ARG A 389 19.70 -5.60 33.27
C ARG A 389 18.49 -6.43 32.82
N LEU A 390 17.86 -6.01 31.72
CA LEU A 390 16.57 -6.54 31.24
C LEU A 390 16.63 -8.04 30.93
N LYS A 391 17.81 -8.61 30.64
CA LYS A 391 18.01 -10.05 30.47
C LYS A 391 17.62 -10.89 31.70
N GLU A 392 17.63 -10.30 32.90
CA GLU A 392 17.25 -10.96 34.17
C GLU A 392 15.85 -10.50 34.65
N ARG A 393 15.06 -9.93 33.74
CA ARG A 393 13.67 -9.54 33.97
C ARG A 393 12.77 -10.47 33.14
N PRO A 394 12.23 -11.55 33.72
CA PRO A 394 11.41 -12.52 33.01
C PRO A 394 10.31 -11.89 32.19
N VAL A 395 10.09 -12.42 30.99
CA VAL A 395 9.24 -11.89 29.92
C VAL A 395 9.84 -10.66 29.23
N LEU A 396 10.33 -9.69 30.00
CA LEU A 396 10.98 -8.50 29.43
C LEU A 396 12.31 -8.83 28.74
N ASP A 397 13.04 -9.85 29.20
CA ASP A 397 14.21 -10.40 28.53
C ASP A 397 13.93 -10.72 27.05
N SER A 398 12.83 -11.41 26.77
CA SER A 398 12.43 -11.79 25.41
C SER A 398 11.74 -10.68 24.64
N ILE A 399 10.90 -9.87 25.29
CA ILE A 399 10.24 -8.73 24.65
C ILE A 399 11.26 -7.67 24.22
N THR A 400 12.29 -7.43 25.04
CA THR A 400 13.33 -6.42 24.74
C THR A 400 14.09 -6.77 23.45
N ASN A 401 14.42 -8.05 23.24
CA ASN A 401 15.04 -8.49 21.99
C ASN A 401 14.15 -8.22 20.76
N GLY A 402 12.84 -8.47 20.89
CA GLY A 402 11.87 -8.09 19.86
C GLY A 402 11.81 -6.59 19.61
N ALA A 403 11.81 -5.78 20.67
CA ALA A 403 11.81 -4.33 20.60
C ALA A 403 13.08 -3.76 19.95
N ILE A 404 14.25 -4.32 20.25
CA ILE A 404 15.53 -3.95 19.61
C ILE A 404 15.43 -4.16 18.09
N VAL A 405 14.96 -5.33 17.65
CA VAL A 405 14.79 -5.61 16.21
C VAL A 405 13.72 -4.72 15.57
N TRP A 406 12.62 -4.47 16.27
CA TRP A 406 11.59 -3.54 15.81
C TRP A 406 12.16 -2.13 15.59
N LEU A 407 12.97 -1.62 16.53
CA LEU A 407 13.57 -0.30 16.46
C LEU A 407 14.63 -0.21 15.35
N THR A 408 15.41 -1.25 15.14
CA THR A 408 16.34 -1.34 14.00
C THR A 408 15.58 -1.27 12.67
N TRP A 409 14.47 -2.00 12.55
CA TRP A 409 13.59 -1.90 11.39
C TRP A 409 12.97 -0.50 11.26
N ALA A 410 12.50 0.08 12.37
CA ALA A 410 11.87 1.39 12.42
C ALA A 410 12.81 2.50 11.97
N LEU A 411 14.11 2.42 12.31
CA LEU A 411 15.13 3.36 11.84
C LEU A 411 15.30 3.31 10.33
N GLY A 412 15.27 2.11 9.73
CA GLY A 412 15.22 1.96 8.28
C GLY A 412 13.93 2.57 7.71
N TYR A 413 12.78 2.24 8.30
CA TYR A 413 11.45 2.72 7.90
C TYR A 413 11.33 4.25 7.89
N VAL A 414 11.82 4.91 8.94
CA VAL A 414 11.84 6.38 9.06
C VAL A 414 12.85 6.99 8.09
N ALA A 415 14.01 6.36 7.88
CA ALA A 415 15.02 6.89 6.95
C ALA A 415 14.54 6.94 5.49
N GLY A 416 13.63 6.05 5.09
CA GLY A 416 12.95 6.17 3.79
C GLY A 416 11.78 7.15 3.76
N GLY A 417 11.61 7.97 4.80
CA GLY A 417 10.63 9.05 4.86
C GLY A 417 9.23 8.62 5.32
N SER A 418 9.02 7.36 5.71
CA SER A 418 7.71 6.89 6.15
C SER A 418 7.46 7.18 7.64
N PRO A 419 6.30 7.74 8.03
CA PRO A 419 6.01 8.03 9.44
C PRO A 419 5.65 6.76 10.22
N LEU A 420 6.21 6.59 11.42
CA LEU A 420 5.91 5.45 12.31
C LEU A 420 4.56 5.57 13.04
N PHE A 421 4.14 6.81 13.33
CA PHE A 421 2.96 7.10 14.14
C PHE A 421 2.10 8.21 13.51
N GLY A 422 0.83 8.28 13.91
CA GLY A 422 -0.15 9.26 13.45
C GLY A 422 -1.05 8.74 12.32
N SER A 423 -1.99 9.58 11.87
CA SER A 423 -2.96 9.24 10.81
C SER A 423 -2.33 8.93 9.45
N SER A 424 -1.05 9.28 9.27
CA SER A 424 -0.27 8.98 8.05
C SER A 424 0.55 7.69 8.14
N ALA A 425 0.50 6.95 9.26
CA ALA A 425 1.23 5.70 9.41
C ALA A 425 0.60 4.61 8.52
N GLY A 426 1.26 4.30 7.40
CA GLY A 426 0.78 3.30 6.44
C GLY A 426 0.87 1.85 6.94
N GLU A 427 0.25 0.93 6.20
CA GLU A 427 0.25 -0.52 6.48
C GLU A 427 1.66 -1.13 6.58
N GLY A 428 2.66 -0.47 5.99
CA GLY A 428 4.08 -0.80 6.13
C GLY A 428 4.57 -0.92 7.58
N ALA A 429 3.99 -0.15 8.52
CA ALA A 429 4.27 -0.23 9.95
C ALA A 429 4.01 -1.62 10.56
N ARG A 430 3.08 -2.39 9.97
CA ARG A 430 2.74 -3.75 10.45
C ARG A 430 3.90 -4.74 10.29
N LYS A 431 4.79 -4.53 9.31
CA LYS A 431 5.94 -5.41 9.06
C LYS A 431 7.02 -5.32 10.15
N GLY A 432 7.12 -4.19 10.86
CA GLY A 432 7.98 -4.10 12.04
C GLY A 432 7.55 -5.08 13.13
N TRP A 433 6.22 -5.20 13.35
CA TRP A 433 5.66 -6.08 14.37
C TRP A 433 5.90 -7.56 14.09
N LEU A 434 5.86 -7.98 12.83
CA LEU A 434 6.29 -9.32 12.42
C LEU A 434 7.69 -9.66 12.97
N LEU A 435 8.66 -8.78 12.70
CA LEU A 435 10.06 -9.00 13.10
C LEU A 435 10.20 -8.99 14.62
N ALA A 436 9.49 -8.08 15.30
CA ALA A 436 9.46 -8.01 16.75
C ALA A 436 8.99 -9.34 17.37
N PHE A 437 7.83 -9.85 16.92
CA PHE A 437 7.25 -11.07 17.44
C PHE A 437 8.08 -12.31 17.12
N CYS A 438 8.61 -12.44 15.91
CA CYS A 438 9.50 -13.55 15.57
C CYS A 438 10.75 -13.55 16.44
N THR A 439 11.37 -12.40 16.66
CA THR A 439 12.57 -12.27 17.50
C THR A 439 12.27 -12.55 18.97
N THR A 440 11.17 -12.03 19.51
CA THR A 440 10.73 -12.37 20.87
C THR A 440 10.50 -13.87 21.03
N GLY A 441 9.87 -14.50 20.03
CA GLY A 441 9.60 -15.94 20.03
C GLY A 441 10.87 -16.80 20.00
N VAL A 442 11.81 -16.51 19.09
CA VAL A 442 13.06 -17.28 19.00
C VAL A 442 13.96 -17.06 20.22
N HIS A 443 13.99 -15.84 20.78
CA HIS A 443 14.73 -15.57 22.01
C HIS A 443 14.18 -16.37 23.19
N ALA A 444 12.86 -16.36 23.38
CA ALA A 444 12.22 -17.15 24.44
C ALA A 444 12.52 -18.65 24.29
N LEU A 445 12.53 -19.16 23.06
CA LEU A 445 12.89 -20.55 22.78
C LEU A 445 14.38 -20.83 23.06
N GLY A 446 15.27 -19.87 22.79
CA GLY A 446 16.67 -19.93 23.20
C GLY A 446 16.82 -20.07 24.72
N ALA A 447 16.09 -19.26 25.49
CA ALA A 447 16.07 -19.38 26.95
C ALA A 447 15.56 -20.76 27.43
N VAL A 448 14.64 -21.40 26.70
CA VAL A 448 14.22 -22.79 27.00
C VAL A 448 15.38 -23.78 26.81
N ALA A 449 16.20 -23.58 25.79
CA ALA A 449 17.38 -24.41 25.52
C ALA A 449 18.52 -24.17 26.52
N ASP A 450 18.58 -22.99 27.13
CA ASP A 450 19.60 -22.60 28.11
C ASP A 450 19.20 -22.79 29.57
N VAL A 451 17.97 -23.18 29.88
CA VAL A 451 17.45 -23.06 31.25
C VAL A 451 18.32 -23.71 32.32
N GLU A 452 18.93 -24.87 32.04
CA GLU A 452 19.81 -25.54 33.00
C GLU A 452 21.08 -24.74 33.26
N ALA A 453 21.68 -24.16 32.22
CA ALA A 453 22.85 -23.31 32.34
C ALA A 453 22.51 -21.98 33.03
N ASP A 454 21.36 -21.38 32.70
CA ASP A 454 20.87 -20.17 33.34
C ASP A 454 20.63 -20.40 34.84
N ILE A 455 20.02 -21.53 35.23
CA ILE A 455 19.83 -21.89 36.65
C ILE A 455 21.17 -22.06 37.35
N ALA A 456 22.13 -22.76 36.73
CA ALA A 456 23.46 -22.98 37.30
C ALA A 456 24.22 -21.66 37.50
N ALA A 457 24.03 -20.70 36.59
CA ALA A 457 24.62 -19.37 36.66
C ALA A 457 23.78 -18.35 37.46
N GLU A 458 22.74 -18.79 38.17
CA GLU A 458 21.82 -17.96 38.95
C GLU A 458 21.13 -16.84 38.15
N GLN A 459 20.93 -17.04 36.85
CA GLN A 459 20.30 -16.07 35.95
C GLN A 459 18.78 -16.20 35.92
N ARG A 460 18.10 -15.06 36.08
CA ARG A 460 16.64 -15.00 36.17
C ARG A 460 15.98 -14.68 34.82
N THR A 461 15.94 -15.65 33.91
CA THR A 461 15.28 -15.54 32.60
C THR A 461 13.80 -15.95 32.61
N ILE A 462 13.07 -15.70 31.51
CA ILE A 462 11.68 -16.17 31.33
C ILE A 462 11.55 -17.69 31.54
N ALA A 463 12.53 -18.47 31.07
CA ALA A 463 12.51 -19.92 31.16
C ALA A 463 12.80 -20.44 32.57
N THR A 464 13.72 -19.81 33.31
CA THR A 464 14.01 -20.21 34.70
C THR A 464 12.84 -19.93 35.63
N VAL A 465 12.05 -18.88 35.37
CA VAL A 465 10.93 -18.47 36.23
C VAL A 465 9.60 -19.11 35.83
N LEU A 466 9.25 -19.13 34.54
CA LEU A 466 7.99 -19.70 34.06
C LEU A 466 8.10 -21.20 33.74
N GLY A 467 9.32 -21.72 33.65
CA GLY A 467 9.59 -23.09 33.24
C GLY A 467 9.55 -23.29 31.73
N LYS A 468 10.26 -24.33 31.28
CA LYS A 468 10.47 -24.62 29.86
C LYS A 468 9.18 -24.69 29.02
N ARG A 469 8.13 -25.35 29.52
CA ARG A 469 6.90 -25.60 28.74
C ARG A 469 6.11 -24.31 28.51
N ILE A 470 5.94 -23.49 29.55
CA ILE A 470 5.21 -22.22 29.44
C ILE A 470 5.97 -21.27 28.50
N THR A 471 7.29 -21.20 28.62
CA THR A 471 8.12 -20.36 27.75
C THR A 471 8.10 -20.83 26.30
N ALA A 472 8.09 -22.13 26.02
CA ALA A 472 7.91 -22.66 24.67
C ALA A 472 6.52 -22.31 24.10
N GLY A 473 5.47 -22.39 24.92
CA GLY A 473 4.12 -21.93 24.56
C GLY A 473 4.06 -20.43 24.26
N PHE A 474 4.78 -19.61 25.05
CA PHE A 474 4.93 -18.18 24.80
C PHE A 474 5.61 -17.92 23.44
N SER A 475 6.68 -18.67 23.12
CA SER A 475 7.32 -18.61 21.81
C SER A 475 6.32 -18.89 20.67
N ALA A 476 5.54 -19.96 20.78
CA ALA A 476 4.52 -20.30 19.79
C ALA A 476 3.45 -19.19 19.65
N ALA A 477 3.01 -18.60 20.76
CA ALA A 477 2.06 -17.49 20.75
C ALA A 477 2.62 -16.25 20.04
N CYS A 478 3.90 -15.92 20.24
CA CYS A 478 4.56 -14.84 19.51
C CYS A 478 4.57 -15.10 18.00
N TYR A 479 4.91 -16.31 17.56
CA TYR A 479 4.88 -16.65 16.13
C TYR A 479 3.47 -16.57 15.52
N LEU A 480 2.42 -16.96 16.27
CA LEU A 480 1.03 -16.79 15.86
C LEU A 480 0.60 -15.32 15.79
N LEU A 481 1.10 -14.46 16.69
CA LEU A 481 0.88 -13.01 16.58
C LEU A 481 1.59 -12.44 15.36
N ALA A 482 2.81 -12.90 15.08
CA ALA A 482 3.55 -12.55 13.86
C ALA A 482 2.76 -12.90 12.59
N SER A 483 2.14 -14.09 12.52
CA SER A 483 1.38 -14.50 11.33
C SER A 483 0.12 -13.64 11.09
N LYS A 484 -0.41 -12.94 12.09
CA LYS A 484 -1.54 -12.01 11.94
C LYS A 484 -1.14 -10.65 11.37
N THR A 485 0.15 -10.35 11.29
CA THR A 485 0.65 -9.06 10.77
C THR A 485 0.90 -9.07 9.26
N VAL A 486 0.76 -10.23 8.62
CA VAL A 486 1.03 -10.48 7.19
C VAL A 486 -0.02 -11.43 6.60
N GLU A 487 -0.16 -11.45 5.28
CA GLU A 487 -1.01 -12.43 4.61
C GLU A 487 -0.53 -13.86 4.86
N SER A 488 -1.44 -14.76 5.22
CA SER A 488 -1.14 -16.14 5.59
C SER A 488 -0.54 -16.97 4.46
N THR A 489 -0.88 -16.65 3.21
CA THR A 489 -0.37 -17.32 1.99
C THR A 489 0.98 -16.77 1.53
N SER A 490 1.46 -15.67 2.12
CA SER A 490 2.77 -15.12 1.80
C SER A 490 3.89 -16.02 2.34
N PHE A 491 5.06 -16.02 1.70
CA PHE A 491 6.24 -16.76 2.16
C PHE A 491 6.56 -16.51 3.65
N VAL A 492 6.36 -15.27 4.09
CA VAL A 492 6.63 -14.82 5.45
C VAL A 492 5.52 -15.25 6.42
N GLY A 493 4.26 -15.25 5.98
CA GLY A 493 3.14 -15.82 6.72
C GLY A 493 3.32 -17.33 6.96
N VAL A 494 3.75 -18.07 5.93
CA VAL A 494 4.09 -19.49 6.03
C VAL A 494 5.25 -19.70 7.03
N TYR A 495 6.31 -18.91 6.94
CA TYR A 495 7.42 -18.96 7.91
C TYR A 495 6.93 -18.78 9.35
N SER A 496 6.06 -17.81 9.61
CA SER A 496 5.53 -17.57 10.97
C SER A 496 4.67 -18.74 11.47
N LEU A 497 3.86 -19.36 10.61
CA LEU A 497 3.07 -20.54 10.98
C LEU A 497 3.94 -21.78 11.22
N VAL A 498 4.98 -21.97 10.42
CA VAL A 498 5.98 -23.03 10.61
C VAL A 498 6.72 -22.82 11.94
N GLY A 499 7.15 -21.59 12.22
CA GLY A 499 7.76 -21.22 13.50
C GLY A 499 6.86 -21.52 14.69
N ALA A 500 5.57 -21.15 14.62
CA ALA A 500 4.59 -21.47 15.65
C ALA A 500 4.46 -22.98 15.89
N THR A 501 4.41 -23.77 14.82
CA THR A 501 4.29 -25.23 14.89
C THR A 501 5.54 -25.87 15.50
N ILE A 502 6.72 -25.43 15.08
CA ILE A 502 8.00 -25.91 15.62
C ILE A 502 8.10 -25.56 17.11
N SER A 503 7.76 -24.33 17.52
CA SER A 503 7.79 -23.91 18.93
C SER A 503 6.85 -24.70 19.85
N LEU A 504 5.87 -25.44 19.32
CA LEU A 504 5.02 -26.34 20.13
C LEU A 504 5.68 -27.69 20.46
N VAL A 505 6.74 -28.09 19.75
CA VAL A 505 7.41 -29.38 19.98
C VAL A 505 7.90 -29.52 21.43
N PRO A 506 8.58 -28.54 22.04
CA PRO A 506 9.04 -28.62 23.44
C PRO A 506 7.89 -28.52 24.44
N VAL A 507 6.73 -27.98 24.04
CA VAL A 507 5.52 -27.98 24.88
C VAL A 507 5.02 -29.41 25.10
N VAL A 508 5.23 -30.31 24.12
CA VAL A 508 4.88 -31.74 24.22
C VAL A 508 6.05 -32.53 24.83
N ASN A 509 7.26 -32.38 24.28
CA ASN A 509 8.45 -33.12 24.71
C ASN A 509 9.67 -32.21 24.88
N LEU A 510 10.04 -31.95 26.13
CA LEU A 510 11.15 -31.07 26.51
C LEU A 510 12.52 -31.53 26.02
N ALA A 511 12.72 -32.83 25.74
CA ALA A 511 13.99 -33.35 25.24
C ALA A 511 14.39 -32.76 23.88
N TRP A 512 13.42 -32.21 23.15
CA TRP A 512 13.61 -31.60 21.83
C TRP A 512 13.82 -30.08 21.87
N ALA A 513 13.87 -29.45 23.05
CA ALA A 513 13.98 -27.99 23.19
C ALA A 513 15.14 -27.40 22.37
N HIS A 514 16.33 -27.96 22.52
CA HIS A 514 17.53 -27.48 21.87
C HIS A 514 17.50 -27.70 20.34
N GLN A 515 17.02 -28.87 19.90
CA GLN A 515 16.84 -29.19 18.47
C GLN A 515 15.78 -28.30 17.83
N THR A 516 14.73 -27.96 18.56
CA THR A 516 13.66 -27.05 18.13
C THR A 516 14.20 -25.65 17.90
N PHE A 517 14.99 -25.14 18.85
CA PHE A 517 15.68 -23.86 18.70
C PHE A 517 16.56 -23.83 17.44
N ARG A 518 17.40 -24.86 17.24
CA ARG A 518 18.24 -25.00 16.04
C ARG A 518 17.42 -25.08 14.76
N ALA A 519 16.31 -25.81 14.77
CA ALA A 519 15.43 -25.94 13.61
C ALA A 519 14.84 -24.58 13.20
N ILE A 520 14.37 -23.77 14.15
CA ILE A 520 13.91 -22.40 13.86
C ILE A 520 15.03 -21.57 13.24
N VAL A 521 16.23 -21.58 13.82
CA VAL A 521 17.38 -20.82 13.28
C VAL A 521 17.70 -21.24 11.84
N TYR A 522 17.74 -22.54 11.55
CA TYR A 522 17.96 -23.03 10.18
C TYR A 522 16.83 -22.63 9.23
N VAL A 523 15.58 -22.74 9.66
CA VAL A 523 14.42 -22.30 8.87
C VAL A 523 14.47 -20.80 8.61
N SER A 524 14.91 -19.98 9.58
CA SER A 524 15.11 -18.54 9.40
C SER A 524 16.21 -18.24 8.38
N ILE A 525 17.34 -18.96 8.44
CA ILE A 525 18.45 -18.80 7.49
C ILE A 525 18.02 -19.22 6.08
N ILE A 526 17.49 -20.43 5.93
CA ILE A 526 16.99 -20.95 4.64
C ILE A 526 15.90 -20.02 4.09
N GLY A 527 15.00 -19.57 4.98
CA GLY A 527 13.93 -18.63 4.66
C GLY A 527 14.48 -17.31 4.12
N ALA A 528 15.42 -16.70 4.82
CA ALA A 528 16.06 -15.45 4.41
C ALA A 528 16.84 -15.61 3.10
N THR A 529 17.66 -16.67 2.97
CA THR A 529 18.44 -16.94 1.75
C THR A 529 17.52 -17.22 0.56
N GLY A 530 16.47 -18.02 0.75
CA GLY A 530 15.47 -18.31 -0.28
C GLY A 530 14.72 -17.06 -0.72
N TRP A 531 14.33 -16.20 0.22
CA TRP A 531 13.67 -14.93 -0.06
C TRP A 531 14.59 -13.96 -0.82
N ILE A 532 15.85 -13.81 -0.38
CA ILE A 532 16.87 -12.99 -1.08
C ILE A 532 17.11 -13.54 -2.49
N GLY A 533 17.27 -14.86 -2.63
CA GLY A 533 17.49 -15.54 -3.90
C GLY A 533 16.31 -15.36 -4.87
N GLN A 534 15.08 -15.55 -4.40
CA GLN A 534 13.87 -15.32 -5.19
C GLN A 534 13.79 -13.86 -5.68
N ARG A 535 14.14 -12.90 -4.82
CA ARG A 535 14.18 -11.47 -5.17
C ARG A 535 15.28 -11.17 -6.20
N ALA A 536 16.48 -11.69 -6.01
CA ALA A 536 17.58 -11.53 -6.97
C ALA A 536 17.24 -12.13 -8.34
N LEU A 537 16.65 -13.33 -8.36
CA LEU A 537 16.18 -13.98 -9.59
C LEU A 537 15.06 -13.19 -10.28
N GLY A 538 14.15 -12.60 -9.51
CA GLY A 538 13.11 -11.71 -10.04
C GLY A 538 13.70 -10.48 -10.75
N ILE A 539 14.68 -9.84 -10.13
CA ILE A 539 15.40 -8.69 -10.72
C ILE A 539 16.16 -9.10 -11.99
N LEU A 540 16.82 -10.25 -11.97
CA LEU A 540 17.57 -10.77 -13.12
C LEU A 540 16.66 -11.17 -14.29
N LYS A 541 15.47 -11.72 -14.01
CA LYS A 541 14.46 -12.04 -15.03
C LYS A 541 13.92 -10.75 -15.67
N GLU A 542 13.60 -9.74 -14.86
CA GLU A 542 13.12 -8.45 -15.37
C GLU A 542 14.15 -7.72 -16.23
N LYS A 543 15.45 -7.80 -15.88
CA LYS A 543 16.55 -7.26 -16.69
C LYS A 543 16.84 -8.04 -17.97
N LYS A 544 16.42 -9.29 -18.09
CA LYS A 544 16.52 -10.09 -19.34
C LYS A 544 15.31 -9.89 -20.26
N SER A 545 14.20 -9.38 -19.72
CA SER A 545 12.97 -9.07 -20.45
C SER A 545 12.85 -7.59 -20.83
N GLN A 546 13.80 -6.75 -20.42
CA GLN A 546 14.05 -5.39 -20.92
C GLN A 546 15.26 -5.45 -21.86
#